data_AF-A0A2G5P6L0-F1
#
_entry.id   AF-A0A2G5P6L0-F1
#
_cell.length_a   1.000
_cell.length_b   1.000
_cell.length_c   1.000
_cell.angle_alpha   90.00
_cell.angle_beta   90.00
_cell.angle_gamma   90.00
#
_symmetry.space_group_name_H-M   'P 1'
#
loop_
_entity.id
_entity.type
_entity.pdbx_description
1 polymer ?
#
loop_
_entity_poly.entity_id
_entity_poly.type
_entity_poly.pdbx_seq_one_letter_code
_entity_poly.pdbx_strand_id
1 'polypeptide(L)'
;MSIAVLSIGSNVGDRLGHLRSVLDGLGPRVRAVSPVYSTAPWGGVEQDDFLNAVVVAEDDLDPIEWLDLAQSMEKAAHRVRGQHWGPRTLDVDIVTVSDHTGTLRRVCDRLILPHPYAHQRAFVLAPWHDVDPDATLAVDGSDHPIAELLAATPPEELAAVARTDLALR
;
A
#
# COMPACT_ATOMS: atom_id res chain seq x y z
N MET A 1 15.58 11.69 8.00
CA MET A 1 14.49 11.38 7.08
C MET A 1 14.37 9.88 6.91
N SER A 2 13.14 9.39 6.89
CA SER A 2 12.77 8.02 6.58
C SER A 2 11.91 8.00 5.31
N ILE A 3 11.95 6.89 4.58
CA ILE A 3 11.14 6.64 3.40
C ILE A 3 10.11 5.58 3.76
N ALA A 4 8.83 5.86 3.53
CA ALA A 4 7.75 4.92 3.68
C ALA A 4 7.20 4.51 2.31
N VAL A 5 6.99 3.20 2.12
CA VAL A 5 6.20 2.66 1.02
C VAL A 5 4.80 2.40 1.55
N LEU A 6 3.82 3.07 0.96
CA LEU A 6 2.42 3.03 1.36
C LEU A 6 1.61 2.31 0.29
N SER A 7 0.82 1.31 0.67
CA SER A 7 -0.21 0.72 -0.18
C SER A 7 -1.55 1.37 0.14
N ILE A 8 -2.16 2.01 -0.85
CA ILE A 8 -3.45 2.69 -0.69
C ILE A 8 -4.55 1.98 -1.49
N GLY A 9 -5.72 1.84 -0.88
CA GLY A 9 -6.82 1.08 -1.46
C GLY A 9 -8.20 1.68 -1.14
N SER A 10 -9.13 1.61 -2.08
CA SER A 10 -10.52 2.03 -1.86
C SER A 10 -11.49 1.24 -2.72
N ASN A 11 -12.60 0.76 -2.14
CA ASN A 11 -13.69 0.13 -2.88
C ASN A 11 -15.10 0.69 -2.58
N VAL A 12 -15.22 1.75 -1.77
CA VAL A 12 -16.51 2.36 -1.43
C VAL A 12 -16.53 3.82 -1.85
N GLY A 13 -17.65 4.26 -2.44
CA GLY A 13 -17.90 5.67 -2.74
C GLY A 13 -17.01 6.22 -3.86
N ASP A 14 -16.50 7.44 -3.69
CA ASP A 14 -15.57 8.06 -4.64
C ASP A 14 -14.16 7.48 -4.48
N ARG A 15 -13.98 6.25 -4.97
CA ARG A 15 -12.74 5.48 -4.82
C ARG A 15 -11.50 6.26 -5.26
N LEU A 16 -11.58 6.93 -6.41
CA LEU A 16 -10.45 7.71 -6.93
C LEU A 16 -10.22 8.99 -6.13
N GLY A 17 -11.29 9.68 -5.72
CA GLY A 17 -11.19 10.83 -4.80
C GLY A 17 -10.54 10.47 -3.47
N HIS A 18 -10.88 9.30 -2.91
CA HIS A 18 -10.25 8.78 -1.70
C HIS A 18 -8.75 8.52 -1.89
N LEU A 19 -8.33 7.88 -2.99
CA LEU A 19 -6.90 7.70 -3.27
C LEU A 19 -6.16 9.03 -3.45
N ARG A 20 -6.76 9.99 -4.17
CA ARG A 20 -6.19 11.35 -4.34
C ARG A 20 -6.04 12.09 -3.01
N SER A 21 -6.98 11.91 -2.09
CA SER A 21 -6.90 12.53 -0.77
C SER A 21 -5.68 12.09 0.05
N VAL A 22 -5.11 10.91 -0.22
CA VAL A 22 -3.84 10.49 0.39
C VAL A 22 -2.69 11.36 -0.11
N LEU A 23 -2.63 11.64 -1.42
CA LEU A 23 -1.60 12.51 -1.99
C LEU A 23 -1.72 13.93 -1.43
N ASP A 24 -2.95 14.43 -1.26
CA ASP A 24 -3.20 15.73 -0.64
C ASP A 24 -2.74 15.75 0.83
N GLY A 25 -3.03 14.69 1.59
CA GLY A 25 -2.63 14.55 2.99
C GLY A 25 -1.12 14.42 3.19
N LEU A 26 -0.44 13.72 2.29
CA LEU A 26 1.03 13.61 2.28
C LEU A 26 1.70 14.90 1.80
N GLY A 27 1.10 15.59 0.83
CA GLY A 27 1.57 16.84 0.26
C GLY A 27 3.02 16.76 -0.26
N PRO A 28 3.95 17.60 0.24
CA PRO A 28 5.33 17.64 -0.26
C PRO A 28 6.16 16.38 0.06
N ARG A 29 5.64 15.49 0.91
CA ARG A 29 6.29 14.22 1.27
C ARG A 29 6.29 13.21 0.12
N VAL A 30 5.35 13.33 -0.82
CA VAL A 30 5.21 12.37 -1.92
C VAL A 30 6.42 12.44 -2.85
N ARG A 31 7.13 11.33 -2.99
CA ARG A 31 8.28 11.18 -3.90
C ARG A 31 7.89 10.51 -5.20
N ALA A 32 7.10 9.45 -5.14
CA ALA A 32 6.63 8.72 -6.30
C ALA A 32 5.25 8.13 -6.05
N VAL A 33 4.51 7.88 -7.13
CA VAL A 33 3.19 7.27 -7.11
C VAL A 33 3.05 6.33 -8.30
N SER A 34 2.49 5.15 -8.05
CA SER A 34 2.23 4.16 -9.10
C SER A 34 1.04 4.58 -9.98
N PRO A 35 0.84 3.91 -11.12
CA PRO A 35 -0.47 3.86 -11.76
C PRO A 35 -1.55 3.33 -10.82
N VAL A 36 -2.81 3.60 -11.14
CA VAL A 36 -3.96 3.03 -10.42
C VAL A 36 -4.31 1.66 -11.01
N TYR A 37 -4.54 0.69 -10.14
CA TYR A 37 -4.95 -0.66 -10.49
C TYR A 37 -6.35 -0.95 -9.98
N SER A 38 -7.16 -1.65 -10.77
CA SER A 38 -8.43 -2.25 -10.36
C SER A 38 -8.19 -3.70 -10.00
N THR A 39 -8.63 -4.13 -8.82
CA THR A 39 -8.37 -5.50 -8.34
C THR A 39 -9.57 -6.10 -7.63
N ALA A 40 -9.74 -7.41 -7.77
CA ALA A 40 -10.71 -8.16 -6.97
C ALA A 40 -10.40 -8.03 -5.46
N PRO A 41 -11.41 -8.12 -4.59
CA PRO A 41 -11.21 -8.04 -3.14
C PRO A 41 -10.44 -9.25 -2.61
N TRP A 42 -9.45 -8.97 -1.77
CA TRP A 42 -8.71 -10.02 -1.07
C TRP A 42 -9.47 -10.51 0.16
N GLY A 43 -9.40 -11.81 0.44
CA GLY A 43 -9.97 -12.40 1.67
C GLY A 43 -11.36 -13.03 1.54
N GLY A 44 -11.89 -13.18 0.32
CA GLY A 44 -13.10 -14.00 0.06
C GLY A 44 -14.42 -13.39 0.55
N VAL A 45 -14.42 -12.12 0.95
CA VAL A 45 -15.66 -11.37 1.25
C VAL A 45 -16.17 -10.73 -0.04
N GLU A 46 -17.38 -11.08 -0.44
CA GLU A 46 -18.05 -10.51 -1.63
C GLU A 46 -18.27 -8.99 -1.44
N GLN A 47 -17.66 -8.21 -2.33
CA GLN A 47 -17.68 -6.74 -2.33
C GLN A 47 -17.17 -6.23 -3.69
N ASP A 48 -17.34 -4.94 -3.94
CA ASP A 48 -16.85 -4.29 -5.16
C ASP A 48 -15.32 -4.32 -5.26
N ASP A 49 -14.82 -4.25 -6.49
CA ASP A 49 -13.40 -4.15 -6.80
C ASP A 49 -12.75 -2.92 -6.15
N PHE A 50 -11.49 -3.09 -5.76
CA PHE A 50 -10.67 -2.02 -5.23
C PHE A 50 -9.98 -1.25 -6.35
N LEU A 51 -9.87 0.06 -6.17
CA LEU A 51 -8.77 0.81 -6.75
C LEU A 51 -7.60 0.77 -5.77
N ASN A 52 -6.41 0.37 -6.25
CA ASN A 52 -5.17 0.29 -5.49
C ASN A 52 -4.04 1.06 -6.15
N ALA A 53 -3.14 1.62 -5.35
CA ALA A 53 -1.89 2.23 -5.80
C ALA A 53 -0.82 2.15 -4.69
N VAL A 54 0.43 2.33 -5.07
CA VAL A 54 1.56 2.48 -4.15
C VAL A 54 2.07 3.91 -4.20
N VAL A 55 2.35 4.47 -3.02
CA VAL A 55 2.94 5.80 -2.85
C VAL A 55 4.24 5.66 -2.07
N VAL A 56 5.32 6.23 -2.59
CA VAL A 56 6.58 6.39 -1.87
C VAL A 56 6.60 7.79 -1.29
N ALA A 57 6.74 7.89 0.03
CA ALA A 57 6.78 9.16 0.75
C ALA A 57 8.06 9.26 1.60
N GLU A 58 8.56 10.47 1.80
CA GLU A 58 9.74 10.74 2.61
C GLU A 58 9.50 11.93 3.53
N ASP A 59 9.85 11.78 4.82
CA ASP A 59 9.79 12.84 5.82
C ASP A 59 10.65 12.48 7.05
N ASP A 60 10.79 13.38 8.02
CA ASP A 60 11.38 13.12 9.33
C ASP A 60 10.37 12.51 10.31
N LEU A 61 9.72 11.41 9.91
CA LEU A 61 8.77 10.66 10.74
C LEU A 61 9.33 9.28 11.13
N ASP A 62 9.05 8.84 12.33
CA ASP A 62 9.26 7.45 12.75
C ASP A 62 8.14 6.52 12.22
N PRO A 63 8.28 5.18 12.33
CA PRO A 63 7.25 4.26 11.85
C PRO A 63 5.86 4.41 12.50
N ILE A 64 5.76 4.86 13.75
CA ILE A 64 4.47 5.15 14.40
C ILE A 64 3.88 6.43 13.85
N GLU A 65 4.70 7.45 13.65
CA GLU A 65 4.21 8.72 13.10
C GLU A 65 3.69 8.55 11.67
N TRP A 66 4.33 7.70 10.86
CA TRP A 66 3.78 7.27 9.57
C TRP A 66 2.44 6.55 9.71
N LEU A 67 2.32 5.63 10.68
CA LEU A 67 1.07 4.93 10.96
C LEU A 67 -0.05 5.89 11.42
N ASP A 68 0.27 6.84 12.30
CA ASP A 68 -0.68 7.83 12.80
C ASP A 68 -1.16 8.75 11.66
N LEU A 69 -0.26 9.14 10.76
CA LEU A 69 -0.60 9.90 9.56
C LEU A 69 -1.52 9.09 8.64
N ALA A 70 -1.19 7.83 8.36
CA ALA A 70 -2.02 6.92 7.56
C ALA A 70 -3.44 6.78 8.15
N GLN A 71 -3.54 6.49 9.45
CA GLN A 71 -4.82 6.37 10.16
C GLN A 71 -5.62 7.68 10.17
N SER A 72 -4.95 8.83 10.21
CA SER A 72 -5.63 10.13 10.12
C SER A 72 -6.30 10.35 8.76
N MET A 73 -5.66 9.92 7.67
CA MET A 73 -6.22 10.01 6.31
C MET A 73 -7.42 9.06 6.14
N GLU A 74 -7.33 7.84 6.67
CA GLU A 74 -8.46 6.90 6.71
C GLU A 74 -9.66 7.47 7.47
N LYS A 75 -9.40 8.12 8.62
CA LYS A 75 -10.44 8.75 9.44
C LYS A 75 -11.09 9.93 8.70
N ALA A 76 -10.30 10.74 8.00
CA ALA A 76 -10.79 11.84 7.17
C ALA A 76 -11.66 11.33 6.00
N ALA A 77 -11.33 10.15 5.46
CA ALA A 77 -12.14 9.43 4.47
C ALA A 77 -13.32 8.65 5.07
N HIS A 78 -13.65 8.88 6.35
CA HIS A 78 -14.78 8.23 7.05
C HIS A 78 -14.72 6.69 7.06
N ARG A 79 -13.52 6.10 7.16
CA ARG A 79 -13.36 4.65 7.26
C ARG A 79 -14.12 4.09 8.47
N VAL A 80 -15.02 3.12 8.23
CA VAL A 80 -15.73 2.36 9.27
C VAL A 80 -15.18 0.94 9.34
N ARG A 81 -14.75 0.50 10.53
CA ARG A 81 -14.27 -0.87 10.76
C ARG A 81 -15.45 -1.77 11.16
N GLY A 82 -16.05 -2.42 10.17
CA GLY A 82 -17.14 -3.38 10.34
C GLY A 82 -16.65 -4.83 10.29
N GLN A 83 -16.67 -5.41 9.10
CA GLN A 83 -16.24 -6.79 8.85
C GLN A 83 -14.73 -6.87 8.58
N HIS A 84 -14.08 -7.92 9.10
CA HIS A 84 -12.69 -8.21 8.75
C HIS A 84 -12.57 -8.44 7.23
N TRP A 85 -11.65 -7.73 6.58
CA TRP A 85 -11.50 -7.66 5.11
C TRP A 85 -12.73 -7.13 4.33
N GLY A 86 -13.67 -6.49 5.02
CA GLY A 86 -14.84 -5.88 4.40
C GLY A 86 -14.52 -4.64 3.56
N PRO A 87 -15.58 -4.04 2.98
CA PRO A 87 -15.47 -2.83 2.18
C PRO A 87 -14.96 -1.64 3.01
N ARG A 88 -14.17 -0.77 2.38
CA ARG A 88 -13.59 0.41 3.02
C ARG A 88 -13.51 1.60 2.06
N THR A 89 -13.83 2.78 2.58
CA THR A 89 -13.69 4.05 1.85
C THR A 89 -12.23 4.36 1.53
N LEU A 90 -11.32 4.07 2.47
CA LEU A 90 -9.89 4.18 2.28
C LEU A 90 -9.16 3.21 3.22
N ASP A 91 -8.11 2.58 2.71
CA ASP A 91 -7.08 1.83 3.43
C ASP A 91 -5.73 2.47 3.10
N VAL A 92 -4.89 2.71 4.11
CA VAL A 92 -3.52 3.19 3.94
C VAL A 92 -2.60 2.29 4.77
N ASP A 93 -2.08 1.24 4.14
CA ASP A 93 -1.18 0.28 4.76
C ASP A 93 0.29 0.75 4.64
N ILE A 94 1.03 0.73 5.75
CA ILE A 94 2.50 0.91 5.73
C ILE A 94 3.14 -0.43 5.31
N VAL A 95 3.74 -0.49 4.13
CA VAL A 95 4.38 -1.70 3.60
C VAL A 95 5.80 -1.85 4.17
N THR A 96 6.61 -0.81 4.02
CA THR A 96 7.96 -0.71 4.60
C THR A 96 8.22 0.71 5.07
N VAL A 97 9.15 0.84 6.02
CA VAL A 97 9.80 2.10 6.35
C VAL A 97 11.30 1.84 6.35
N SER A 98 12.08 2.70 5.72
CA SER A 98 13.54 2.63 5.71
C SER A 98 14.14 3.98 6.08
N ASP A 99 15.37 3.95 6.59
CA ASP A 99 16.17 5.15 6.78
C ASP A 99 17.62 4.91 6.30
N HIS A 100 18.53 5.81 6.64
CA HIS A 100 19.95 5.69 6.33
C HIS A 100 20.64 4.41 6.85
N THR A 101 20.03 3.68 7.78
CA THR A 101 20.52 2.40 8.32
C THR A 101 19.93 1.18 7.59
N GLY A 102 18.93 1.39 6.73
CA GLY A 102 18.25 0.34 5.96
C GLY A 102 16.76 0.22 6.32
N THR A 103 16.15 -0.90 5.93
CA THR A 103 14.74 -1.20 6.20
C THR A 103 14.52 -1.44 7.70
N LEU A 104 13.62 -0.66 8.29
CA LEU A 104 13.28 -0.74 9.70
C LEU A 104 12.40 -1.96 9.97
N ARG A 105 12.82 -2.77 10.95
CA ARG A 105 12.01 -3.87 11.49
C ARG A 105 11.31 -3.39 12.74
N ARG A 106 10.00 -3.52 12.77
CA ARG A 106 9.20 -3.13 13.94
C ARG A 106 8.09 -4.12 14.16
N VAL A 107 8.05 -4.69 15.35
CA VAL A 107 6.98 -5.59 15.77
C VAL A 107 6.49 -5.10 17.13
N CYS A 108 5.31 -4.51 17.14
CA CYS A 108 4.61 -4.09 18.35
C CYS A 108 3.10 -4.26 18.13
N ASP A 109 2.31 -4.12 19.19
CA ASP A 109 0.85 -4.32 19.14
C ASP A 109 0.13 -3.44 18.09
N ARG A 110 0.75 -2.33 17.67
CA ARG A 110 0.18 -1.38 16.70
C ARG A 110 0.68 -1.57 15.27
N LEU A 111 1.87 -2.15 15.07
CA LEU A 111 2.57 -2.13 13.78
C LEU A 111 3.55 -3.29 13.65
N ILE A 112 3.46 -3.98 12.50
CA ILE A 112 4.38 -5.02 12.07
C ILE A 112 5.00 -4.57 10.74
N LEU A 113 6.33 -4.46 10.70
CA LEU A 113 7.12 -4.08 9.52
C LEU A 113 8.27 -5.07 9.23
N PRO A 114 8.50 -5.42 7.95
CA PRO A 114 7.63 -5.13 6.80
C PRO A 114 6.21 -5.71 6.95
N HIS A 115 5.25 -5.18 6.20
CA HIS A 115 3.87 -5.64 6.28
C HIS A 115 3.80 -7.15 6.00
N PRO A 116 3.23 -7.96 6.91
CA PRO A 116 3.42 -9.41 6.91
C PRO A 116 2.85 -10.11 5.67
N TYR A 117 1.81 -9.56 5.05
CA TYR A 117 1.19 -10.12 3.85
C TYR A 117 1.54 -9.38 2.55
N ALA A 118 2.43 -8.38 2.57
CA ALA A 118 2.72 -7.59 1.36
C ALA A 118 3.27 -8.47 0.23
N HIS A 119 4.12 -9.44 0.56
CA HIS A 119 4.70 -10.40 -0.37
C HIS A 119 3.70 -11.38 -1.00
N GLN A 120 2.46 -11.42 -0.50
CA GLN A 120 1.40 -12.30 -1.00
C GLN A 120 0.35 -11.55 -1.83
N ARG A 121 0.50 -10.22 -1.96
CA ARG A 121 -0.52 -9.34 -2.53
C ARG A 121 -0.02 -8.76 -3.84
N ALA A 122 -0.49 -9.33 -4.95
CA ALA A 122 -0.20 -8.83 -6.29
C ALA A 122 -0.52 -7.33 -6.45
N PHE A 123 -1.61 -6.88 -5.82
CA PHE A 123 -2.04 -5.47 -5.84
C PHE A 123 -1.14 -4.52 -5.04
N VAL A 124 -0.17 -5.04 -4.29
CA VAL A 124 0.91 -4.26 -3.65
C VAL A 124 2.18 -4.36 -4.47
N LEU A 125 2.55 -5.59 -4.87
CA LEU A 125 3.81 -5.84 -5.57
C LEU A 125 3.85 -5.22 -6.97
N ALA A 126 2.76 -5.34 -7.75
CA ALA A 126 2.74 -4.85 -9.13
C ALA A 126 2.83 -3.31 -9.21
N PRO A 127 2.04 -2.54 -8.44
CA PRO A 127 2.21 -1.09 -8.44
C PRO A 127 3.54 -0.65 -7.82
N TRP A 128 4.10 -1.38 -6.84
CA TRP A 128 5.42 -1.05 -6.29
C TRP A 128 6.53 -1.25 -7.33
N HIS A 129 6.52 -2.36 -8.07
CA HIS A 129 7.47 -2.60 -9.14
C HIS A 129 7.39 -1.54 -10.26
N ASP A 130 6.18 -1.05 -10.57
CA ASP A 130 6.00 0.05 -11.54
C ASP A 130 6.62 1.38 -11.04
N VAL A 131 6.73 1.57 -9.72
CA VAL A 131 7.36 2.76 -9.11
C VAL A 131 8.87 2.60 -9.01
N ASP A 132 9.33 1.44 -8.58
CA ASP A 132 10.75 1.12 -8.35
C ASP A 132 11.02 -0.36 -8.72
N PRO A 133 11.50 -0.62 -9.95
CA PRO A 133 11.78 -1.98 -10.43
C PRO A 133 12.88 -2.70 -9.65
N ASP A 134 13.78 -1.95 -9.01
CA ASP A 134 14.92 -2.50 -8.26
C ASP A 134 14.60 -2.65 -6.76
N ALA A 135 13.36 -2.35 -6.34
CA ALA A 135 12.94 -2.46 -4.95
C ALA A 135 13.07 -3.88 -4.40
N THR A 136 13.34 -3.98 -3.10
CA THR A 136 13.34 -5.23 -2.35
C THR A 136 12.36 -5.18 -1.18
N LEU A 137 11.84 -6.35 -0.81
CA LEU A 137 11.00 -6.55 0.37
C LEU A 137 11.57 -7.66 1.23
N ALA A 138 11.74 -7.38 2.52
CA ALA A 138 12.15 -8.39 3.48
C ALA A 138 11.01 -9.37 3.76
N VAL A 139 11.22 -10.65 3.46
CA VAL A 139 10.31 -11.77 3.74
C VAL A 139 11.08 -12.80 4.57
N ASP A 140 10.52 -13.22 5.70
CA ASP A 140 11.14 -14.21 6.60
C ASP A 140 12.62 -13.94 6.97
N GLY A 141 12.98 -12.66 7.05
CA GLY A 141 14.32 -12.22 7.44
C GLY A 141 15.31 -11.99 6.29
N SER A 142 14.95 -12.30 5.05
CA SER A 142 15.79 -12.10 3.86
C SER A 142 15.17 -11.09 2.91
N ASP A 143 15.97 -10.28 2.23
CA ASP A 143 15.48 -9.33 1.23
C ASP A 143 15.30 -10.02 -0.11
N HIS A 144 14.11 -9.88 -0.69
CA HIS A 144 13.75 -10.42 -2.00
C HIS A 144 13.43 -9.28 -2.97
N PRO A 145 13.94 -9.29 -4.22
CA PRO A 145 13.51 -8.35 -5.24
C PRO A 145 12.00 -8.43 -5.47
N ILE A 146 11.32 -7.29 -5.60
CA ILE A 146 9.87 -7.27 -5.89
C ILE A 146 9.58 -8.02 -7.20
N ALA A 147 10.47 -7.92 -8.19
CA ALA A 147 10.36 -8.66 -9.45
C ALA A 147 10.31 -10.20 -9.25
N GLU A 148 11.08 -10.73 -8.31
CA GLU A 148 11.08 -12.17 -7.98
C GLU A 148 9.77 -12.57 -7.30
N LEU A 149 9.31 -11.77 -6.34
CA LEU A 149 8.03 -12.00 -5.64
C LEU A 149 6.85 -11.94 -6.63
N LEU A 150 6.87 -11.02 -7.59
CA LEU A 150 5.89 -10.95 -8.66
C LEU A 150 5.91 -12.19 -9.55
N ALA A 151 7.10 -12.64 -9.97
CA ALA A 151 7.22 -13.84 -10.79
C ALA A 151 6.75 -15.12 -10.07
N ALA A 152 6.84 -15.15 -8.74
CA ALA A 152 6.36 -16.24 -7.90
C ALA A 152 4.87 -16.14 -7.55
N THR A 153 4.20 -15.02 -7.89
CA THR A 153 2.78 -14.82 -7.60
C THR A 153 1.91 -15.72 -8.49
N PRO A 154 0.86 -16.37 -7.95
CA PRO A 154 -0.03 -17.21 -8.75
C PRO A 154 -0.62 -16.45 -9.97
N PRO A 155 -0.69 -17.05 -11.16
CA PRO A 155 -1.18 -16.37 -12.37
C PRO A 155 -2.57 -15.76 -12.24
N GLU A 156 -3.46 -16.41 -11.48
CA GLU A 156 -4.82 -15.93 -11.20
C GLU A 156 -4.83 -14.64 -10.37
N GLU A 157 -3.93 -14.52 -9.39
CA GLU A 157 -3.78 -13.31 -8.56
C GLU A 157 -3.20 -12.16 -9.39
N LEU A 158 -2.21 -12.45 -10.26
CA LEU A 158 -1.67 -11.45 -11.18
C LEU A 158 -2.71 -10.99 -12.21
N ALA A 159 -3.48 -11.92 -12.78
CA ALA A 159 -4.53 -11.61 -13.75
C ALA A 159 -5.67 -10.78 -13.13
N ALA A 160 -5.89 -10.89 -11.82
CA ALA A 160 -6.85 -10.09 -11.07
C ALA A 160 -6.36 -8.65 -10.80
N VAL A 161 -5.15 -8.28 -11.20
CA VAL A 161 -4.58 -6.94 -11.01
C VAL A 161 -4.49 -6.22 -12.35
N ALA A 162 -5.52 -5.43 -12.67
CA ALA A 162 -5.62 -4.72 -13.94
C ALA A 162 -5.21 -3.25 -13.81
N ARG A 163 -4.19 -2.83 -14.56
CA ARG A 163 -3.82 -1.41 -14.65
C ARG A 163 -4.93 -0.62 -15.34
N THR A 164 -5.30 0.52 -14.77
CA THR A 164 -6.35 1.41 -15.30
C THR A 164 -5.73 2.60 -16.06
N ASP A 165 -6.58 3.37 -16.74
CA ASP A 165 -6.24 4.68 -17.34
C ASP A 165 -6.40 5.86 -16.37
N LEU A 166 -6.81 5.59 -15.12
CA LEU A 166 -6.98 6.60 -14.09
C LEU A 166 -5.62 7.11 -13.59
N ALA A 167 -5.55 8.41 -13.33
CA ALA A 167 -4.36 9.08 -12.81
C ALA A 167 -4.64 9.75 -11.45
N LEU A 168 -3.70 9.59 -10.52
CA LEU A 168 -3.74 10.27 -9.21
C LEU A 168 -3.20 11.71 -9.29
N ARG A 169 -2.58 12.10 -10.40
CA ARG A 169 -2.09 13.44 -10.74
C ARG A 169 -2.37 13.78 -12.18
#